data_AF-A0A954WNC7-F1
#
_entry.id   AF-A0A954WNC7-F1
#
_cell.length_a   1.000
_cell.length_b   1.000
_cell.length_c   1.000
_cell.angle_alpha   90.00
_cell.angle_beta   90.00
_cell.angle_gamma   90.00
#
_symmetry.space_group_name_H-M   'P 1'
#
loop_
_entity.id
_entity.type
_entity.pdbx_description
1 polymer ?
#
loop_
_entity_poly.entity_id
_entity_poly.type
_entity_poly.pdbx_seq_one_letter_code
_entity_poly.pdbx_strand_id
1 'polypeptide(L)'
;PNVFRKLWENDDSLSSQYSTPVFSRSHFYGIHGREDMGVSELRCIDADNGRVMWRMEGFGVANLLLAEQTIIAVTAGGELVLVNATPTKYAEQARVRFSENVVRALPAVSKDRLYVRDSKELFSIQIGR
;
A
#
# COMPACT_ATOMS: atom_id res chain seq x y z
N PRO A 1 -13.88 -22.69 -23.05
CA PRO A 1 -14.25 -22.61 -21.61
C PRO A 1 -13.16 -21.86 -20.84
N ASN A 2 -13.48 -20.71 -20.24
CA ASN A 2 -12.55 -19.96 -19.40
C ASN A 2 -12.44 -20.67 -18.04
N VAL A 3 -11.54 -21.65 -17.96
CA VAL A 3 -11.24 -22.34 -16.70
C VAL A 3 -10.21 -21.52 -15.94
N PHE A 4 -10.63 -20.95 -14.81
CA PHE A 4 -9.72 -20.34 -13.86
C PHE A 4 -8.81 -21.42 -13.24
N ARG A 5 -7.52 -21.15 -13.13
CA ARG A 5 -6.52 -22.03 -12.51
C ARG A 5 -5.94 -21.34 -11.28
N LYS A 6 -6.01 -21.99 -10.13
CA LYS A 6 -5.33 -21.54 -8.90
C LYS A 6 -3.81 -21.66 -9.09
N LEU A 7 -3.06 -20.58 -8.87
CA LEU A 7 -1.59 -20.58 -8.91
C LEU A 7 -1.00 -20.96 -7.55
N TRP A 8 -1.45 -20.29 -6.49
CA TRP A 8 -1.04 -20.53 -5.12
C TRP A 8 -2.11 -20.03 -4.14
N GLU A 9 -2.04 -20.51 -2.90
CA GLU A 9 -2.87 -20.13 -1.76
C GLU A 9 -2.11 -20.52 -0.49
N ASN A 10 -2.04 -19.61 0.50
CA ASN A 10 -1.40 -19.85 1.79
C ASN A 10 -1.78 -18.73 2.78
N ASP A 11 -1.41 -18.91 4.05
CA ASP A 11 -1.68 -17.96 5.14
C ASP A 11 -0.50 -17.00 5.45
N ASP A 12 0.64 -17.13 4.76
CA ASP A 12 1.86 -16.33 5.03
C ASP A 12 2.06 -15.17 4.05
N SER A 13 1.52 -15.20 2.83
CA SER A 13 1.78 -14.16 1.83
C SER A 13 1.18 -12.83 2.27
N LEU A 14 -0.14 -12.77 2.41
CA LEU A 14 -0.87 -11.53 2.61
C LEU A 14 -2.25 -11.78 3.22
N SER A 15 -2.52 -11.07 4.32
CA SER A 15 -3.83 -11.05 4.96
C SER A 15 -4.23 -9.59 5.04
N SER A 16 -4.80 -9.06 3.96
CA SER A 16 -5.17 -7.64 3.89
C SER A 16 -6.60 -7.42 4.35
N GLN A 17 -6.79 -6.63 5.40
CA GLN A 17 -8.11 -6.39 5.98
C GLN A 17 -8.95 -5.38 5.17
N TYR A 18 -8.33 -4.30 4.68
CA TYR A 18 -9.03 -3.19 4.04
C TYR A 18 -8.40 -2.72 2.72
N SER A 19 -7.09 -2.89 2.58
CA SER A 19 -6.32 -2.33 1.46
C SER A 19 -6.31 -3.29 0.28
N THR A 20 -6.46 -2.75 -0.93
CA THR A 20 -6.24 -3.54 -2.15
C THR A 20 -4.74 -3.54 -2.48
N PRO A 21 -4.08 -4.70 -2.59
CA PRO A 21 -2.69 -4.76 -2.98
C PRO A 21 -2.49 -4.22 -4.39
N VAL A 22 -1.37 -3.55 -4.63
CA VAL A 22 -1.01 -3.05 -5.96
C VAL A 22 -0.04 -4.01 -6.64
N PHE A 23 -0.16 -4.16 -7.95
CA PHE A 23 0.69 -5.03 -8.76
C PHE A 23 1.67 -4.20 -9.59
N SER A 24 2.97 -4.50 -9.49
CA SER A 24 3.99 -3.89 -10.34
C SER A 24 4.95 -4.96 -10.86
N ARG A 25 5.11 -4.98 -12.20
CA ARG A 25 5.93 -5.94 -12.98
C ARG A 25 5.51 -7.41 -12.78
N SER A 26 5.87 -8.01 -11.65
CA SER A 26 5.61 -9.42 -11.31
C SER A 26 5.42 -9.62 -9.80
N HIS A 27 5.16 -8.53 -9.06
CA HIS A 27 5.08 -8.56 -7.61
C HIS A 27 3.84 -7.81 -7.13
N PHE A 28 3.20 -8.35 -6.10
CA PHE A 28 2.19 -7.65 -5.32
C PHE A 28 2.85 -6.89 -4.18
N TYR A 29 2.31 -5.71 -3.89
CA TYR A 29 2.66 -4.90 -2.73
C TYR A 29 1.40 -4.62 -1.94
N GLY A 30 1.38 -4.97 -0.67
CA GLY A 30 0.16 -4.91 0.12
C GLY A 30 0.41 -4.87 1.61
N ILE A 31 -0.60 -4.37 2.32
CA ILE A 31 -0.61 -4.39 3.78
C ILE A 31 -1.04 -5.78 4.26
N HIS A 32 -0.16 -6.43 5.00
CA HIS A 32 -0.46 -7.64 5.77
C HIS A 32 -0.77 -7.25 7.21
N GLY A 33 -1.86 -7.78 7.75
CA GLY A 33 -2.25 -7.55 9.15
C GLY A 33 -3.58 -6.83 9.27
N ARG A 34 -3.91 -6.50 10.52
CA ARG A 34 -5.21 -5.94 10.90
C ARG A 34 -5.04 -4.68 11.73
N GLU A 35 -5.89 -3.68 11.47
CA GLU A 35 -5.88 -2.39 12.20
C GLU A 35 -6.12 -2.62 13.69
N ASP A 36 -7.07 -3.50 14.05
CA ASP A 36 -7.48 -3.75 15.43
C ASP A 36 -6.45 -4.53 16.26
N MET A 37 -5.47 -5.16 15.61
CA MET A 37 -4.34 -5.82 16.30
C MET A 37 -3.15 -4.88 16.49
N GLY A 38 -3.15 -3.69 15.89
CA GLY A 38 -2.05 -2.71 15.97
C GLY A 38 -0.75 -3.14 15.27
N VAL A 39 -0.71 -4.35 14.70
CA VAL A 39 0.46 -4.90 14.00
C VAL A 39 0.10 -5.07 12.52
N SER A 40 0.84 -4.37 11.67
CA SER A 40 0.70 -4.47 10.22
C SER A 40 2.03 -4.15 9.54
N GLU A 41 2.21 -4.79 8.39
CA GLU A 41 3.43 -4.76 7.61
C GLU A 41 3.10 -4.39 6.17
N LEU A 42 3.96 -3.61 5.54
CA LEU A 42 3.97 -3.55 4.07
C LEU A 42 4.83 -4.70 3.55
N ARG A 43 4.27 -5.52 2.65
CA ARG A 43 4.96 -6.67 2.06
C ARG A 43 5.12 -6.52 0.56
N CYS A 44 6.19 -7.07 0.02
CA CYS A 44 6.33 -7.41 -1.39
C CYS A 44 6.26 -8.93 -1.56
N ILE A 45 5.47 -9.38 -2.52
CA ILE A 45 5.16 -10.80 -2.74
C ILE A 45 5.36 -11.12 -4.21
N ASP A 46 6.07 -12.21 -4.49
CA ASP A 46 6.17 -12.78 -5.83
C ASP A 46 4.79 -13.26 -6.31
N ALA A 47 4.32 -12.73 -7.44
CA ALA A 47 2.97 -12.98 -7.91
C ALA A 47 2.77 -14.41 -8.45
N ASP A 48 3.83 -15.11 -8.84
CA ASP A 48 3.73 -16.43 -9.45
C ASP A 48 3.65 -17.54 -8.42
N ASN A 49 4.27 -17.35 -7.25
CA ASN A 49 4.39 -18.40 -6.23
C ASN A 49 3.97 -17.98 -4.81
N GLY A 50 3.65 -16.69 -4.58
CA GLY A 50 3.21 -16.19 -3.28
C GLY A 50 4.34 -15.99 -2.27
N ARG A 51 5.62 -16.17 -2.63
CA ARG A 51 6.74 -15.98 -1.70
C ARG A 51 6.85 -14.50 -1.30
N VAL A 52 6.97 -14.25 0.00
CA VAL A 52 7.27 -12.92 0.52
C VAL A 52 8.73 -12.58 0.21
N MET A 53 8.94 -11.52 -0.58
CA MET A 53 10.26 -11.04 -0.98
C MET A 53 10.89 -10.16 0.09
N TRP A 54 10.08 -9.32 0.73
CA TRP A 54 10.47 -8.53 1.91
C TRP A 54 9.24 -8.08 2.70
N ARG A 55 9.48 -7.69 3.95
CA ARG A 55 8.48 -7.18 4.91
C ARG A 55 9.01 -5.90 5.55
N MET A 56 8.18 -4.87 5.66
CA MET A 56 8.44 -3.68 6.47
C MET A 56 7.49 -3.70 7.66
N GLU A 57 7.99 -4.17 8.80
CA GLU A 57 7.24 -4.22 10.06
C GLU A 57 6.89 -2.84 10.59
N GLY A 58 5.77 -2.74 11.32
CA GLY A 58 5.34 -1.48 11.93
C GLY A 58 4.94 -0.40 10.94
N PHE A 59 4.69 -0.75 9.67
CA PHE A 59 4.28 0.22 8.64
C PHE A 59 2.90 0.83 8.94
N GLY A 60 2.05 0.10 9.68
CA GLY A 60 0.67 0.49 9.92
C GLY A 60 -0.24 0.10 8.75
N VAL A 61 -1.54 0.27 8.96
CA VAL A 61 -2.51 0.06 7.88
C VAL A 61 -2.51 1.26 6.94
N ALA A 62 -2.57 1.00 5.64
CA ALA A 62 -2.51 2.03 4.62
C ALA A 62 -3.30 1.64 3.37
N ASN A 63 -3.91 2.64 2.74
CA ASN A 63 -4.42 2.53 1.38
C ASN A 63 -3.28 2.76 0.38
N LEU A 64 -3.20 1.93 -0.65
CA LEU A 64 -2.12 1.96 -1.63
C LEU A 64 -2.63 2.37 -3.01
N LEU A 65 -1.88 3.21 -3.70
CA LEU A 65 -1.98 3.45 -5.13
C LEU A 65 -0.62 3.18 -5.78
N LEU A 66 -0.61 2.84 -7.06
CA LEU A 66 0.60 2.72 -7.84
C LEU A 66 0.61 3.79 -8.95
N ALA A 67 1.65 4.62 -8.96
CA ALA A 67 1.97 5.52 -10.04
C ALA A 67 3.30 5.07 -10.66
N GLU A 68 3.25 4.45 -11.83
CA GLU A 68 4.38 3.78 -12.47
C GLU A 68 5.08 2.74 -11.57
N GLN A 69 6.19 3.13 -10.94
CA GLN A 69 7.00 2.30 -10.05
C GLN A 69 7.04 2.84 -8.62
N THR A 70 6.22 3.85 -8.32
CA THR A 70 6.11 4.44 -6.99
C THR A 70 4.77 4.06 -6.37
N ILE A 71 4.84 3.37 -5.24
CA ILE A 71 3.71 3.12 -4.37
C ILE A 71 3.47 4.39 -3.56
N ILE A 72 2.26 4.91 -3.68
CA ILE A 72 1.75 6.01 -2.87
C ILE A 72 0.92 5.37 -1.76
N ALA A 73 1.47 5.33 -0.56
CA ALA A 73 0.80 4.78 0.62
C ALA A 73 0.26 5.90 1.50
N VAL A 74 -1.04 5.82 1.82
CA VAL A 74 -1.69 6.73 2.76
C VAL A 74 -2.04 5.92 4.01
N THR A 75 -1.34 6.16 5.10
CA THR A 75 -1.54 5.44 6.36
C THR A 75 -2.78 5.95 7.10
N ALA A 76 -3.40 5.09 7.91
CA ALA A 76 -4.53 5.51 8.74
C ALA A 76 -4.17 6.58 9.78
N GLY A 77 -2.88 6.70 10.10
CA GLY A 77 -2.34 7.72 10.99
C GLY A 77 -2.06 9.07 10.34
N GLY A 78 -2.49 9.31 9.09
CA GLY A 78 -2.35 10.61 8.44
C GLY A 78 -1.00 10.86 7.79
N GLU A 79 -0.27 9.80 7.44
CA GLU A 79 1.01 9.91 6.73
C GLU A 79 0.87 9.55 5.25
N LEU A 80 1.53 10.32 4.40
CA LEU A 80 1.77 10.01 3.00
C LEU A 80 3.20 9.49 2.87
N VAL A 81 3.35 8.28 2.34
CA VAL A 81 4.63 7.60 2.16
C VAL A 81 4.80 7.22 0.69
N LEU A 82 5.93 7.59 0.10
CA LEU A 82 6.32 7.17 -1.24
C LEU A 82 7.33 6.05 -1.13
N VAL A 83 7.05 4.91 -1.76
CA VAL A 83 7.90 3.72 -1.71
C VAL A 83 8.18 3.23 -3.13
N ASN A 84 9.43 2.96 -3.47
CA ASN A 84 9.75 2.35 -4.77
C ASN A 84 9.29 0.88 -4.79
N ALA A 85 8.55 0.50 -5.83
CA ALA A 85 8.08 -0.85 -6.09
C ALA A 85 9.21 -1.74 -6.63
N THR A 86 10.19 -2.03 -5.78
CA THR A 86 11.28 -2.98 -6.06
C THR A 86 11.10 -4.27 -5.24
N PRO A 87 11.41 -5.44 -5.80
CA PRO A 87 11.33 -6.70 -5.05
C PRO A 87 12.55 -6.97 -4.17
N THR A 88 13.59 -6.13 -4.23
CA THR A 88 14.88 -6.41 -3.55
C THR A 88 14.85 -6.08 -2.06
N LYS A 89 14.20 -4.99 -1.67
CA LYS A 89 14.04 -4.54 -0.28
C LYS A 89 13.01 -3.42 -0.21
N TYR A 90 12.54 -3.11 1.01
CA TYR A 90 11.83 -1.87 1.28
C TYR A 90 12.69 -0.66 0.87
N ALA A 91 12.09 0.28 0.14
CA ALA A 91 12.78 1.44 -0.44
C ALA A 91 11.93 2.72 -0.36
N GLU A 92 11.74 3.23 0.86
CA GLU A 92 11.09 4.53 1.09
C GLU A 92 11.85 5.66 0.38
N GLN A 93 11.11 6.55 -0.27
CA GLN A 93 11.64 7.75 -0.93
C GLN A 93 11.32 9.00 -0.13
N ALA A 94 10.12 9.06 0.46
CA ALA A 94 9.68 10.19 1.27
C ALA A 94 8.55 9.76 2.21
N ARG A 95 8.45 10.44 3.34
CA ARG A 95 7.34 10.36 4.29
C ARG A 95 7.01 11.74 4.82
N VAL A 96 5.72 12.06 4.85
CA VAL A 96 5.23 13.30 5.43
C VAL A 96 3.91 13.05 6.15
N ARG A 97 3.77 13.63 7.34
CA ARG A 97 2.48 13.70 8.03
C ARG A 97 1.69 14.88 7.47
N PHE A 98 0.49 14.62 6.97
CA PHE A 98 -0.39 15.66 6.43
C PHE A 98 -1.63 15.90 7.30
N SER A 99 -1.95 14.97 8.21
CA SER A 99 -3.07 15.10 9.15
C SER A 99 -2.74 14.44 10.49
N GLU A 100 -3.34 14.96 11.57
CA GLU A 100 -3.36 14.33 12.89
C GLU A 100 -4.68 13.54 13.14
N ASN A 101 -5.60 13.56 12.17
CA ASN A 101 -6.86 12.81 12.25
C ASN A 101 -6.73 11.44 11.56
N VAL A 102 -7.65 10.54 11.89
CA VAL A 102 -7.74 9.21 11.27
C VAL A 102 -8.09 9.31 9.79
N VAL A 103 -7.35 8.58 8.94
CA VAL A 103 -7.58 8.50 7.50
C VAL A 103 -8.07 7.11 7.12
N ARG A 104 -9.30 7.02 6.61
CA ARG A 104 -9.88 5.75 6.11
C ARG A 104 -10.32 5.80 4.66
N ALA A 105 -10.52 7.00 4.11
CA ALA A 105 -10.95 7.13 2.73
C ALA A 105 -9.83 6.66 1.78
N LEU A 106 -10.24 6.01 0.68
CA LEU A 106 -9.33 5.69 -0.41
C LEU A 106 -8.85 7.00 -1.05
N PRO A 107 -7.53 7.19 -1.23
CA PRO A 107 -7.02 8.33 -1.96
C PRO A 107 -7.29 8.19 -3.46
N ALA A 108 -7.22 9.30 -4.18
CA ALA A 108 -7.29 9.32 -5.64
C ALA A 108 -6.21 10.23 -6.21
N VAL A 109 -5.64 9.85 -7.36
CA VAL A 109 -4.68 10.68 -8.09
C VAL A 109 -5.33 11.23 -9.35
N SER A 110 -5.11 12.51 -9.61
CA SER A 110 -5.44 13.14 -10.88
C SER A 110 -4.35 14.15 -11.24
N LYS A 111 -3.71 13.95 -12.39
CA LYS A 111 -2.53 14.71 -12.84
C LYS A 111 -1.43 14.70 -11.76
N ASP A 112 -1.02 15.87 -11.29
CA ASP A 112 0.02 16.11 -10.29
C ASP A 112 -0.53 16.22 -8.86
N ARG A 113 -1.76 15.75 -8.62
CA ARG A 113 -2.44 15.89 -7.32
C ARG A 113 -2.95 14.58 -6.77
N LEU A 114 -2.67 14.38 -5.49
CA LEU A 114 -3.29 13.41 -4.62
C LEU A 114 -4.45 14.08 -3.88
N TYR A 115 -5.62 13.47 -3.96
CA TYR A 115 -6.79 13.83 -3.18
C TYR A 115 -6.97 12.79 -2.09
N VAL A 116 -6.99 13.24 -0.84
CA VAL A 116 -7.10 12.37 0.34
C VAL A 116 -7.98 13.04 1.37
N ARG A 117 -8.83 12.26 2.04
CA ARG A 117 -9.77 12.78 3.04
C ARG A 117 -9.53 12.08 4.38
N ASP A 118 -9.33 12.88 5.43
CA ASP A 118 -9.33 12.36 6.79
C ASP A 118 -10.77 12.35 7.35
N SER A 119 -10.93 12.22 8.67
CA SER A 119 -12.26 12.22 9.30
C SER A 119 -12.99 13.57 9.26
N LYS A 120 -12.34 14.68 8.89
CA LYS A 120 -12.85 16.06 8.94
C LYS A 120 -12.70 16.84 7.63
N GLU A 121 -11.57 16.68 6.93
CA GLU A 121 -11.12 17.56 5.85
C GLU A 121 -10.72 16.76 4.60
N LEU A 122 -10.85 17.40 3.43
CA LEU A 122 -10.34 16.91 2.15
C LEU A 122 -9.09 17.72 1.77
N PHE A 123 -7.99 17.03 1.52
CA PHE A 123 -6.72 17.60 1.13
C PHE A 123 -6.49 17.42 -0.36
N SER A 124 -5.83 18.41 -0.97
CA SER A 124 -5.24 18.32 -2.30
C SER A 124 -3.73 18.53 -2.19
N ILE A 125 -2.98 17.45 -2.28
CA ILE A 125 -1.52 17.44 -2.08
C ILE A 125 -0.85 17.31 -3.44
N GLN A 126 0.09 18.20 -3.76
CA GLN A 126 0.88 18.10 -4.98
C GLN A 126 1.85 16.91 -4.87
N ILE A 127 1.85 16.04 -5.88
CA ILE A 127 2.72 14.87 -6.00
C ILE A 127 3.42 14.90 -7.37
N GLY A 128 4.74 14.72 -7.38
CA GLY A 128 5.56 14.84 -8.59
C GLY A 128 6.03 16.28 -8.88
N ARG A 129 7.02 16.38 -9.78
CA ARG A 129 7.42 17.61 -10.47
C ARG A 129 7.19 17.41 -11.96
#